data_AF-A0A2M7CUW4-F1
#
_entry.id   AF-A0A2M7CUW4-F1
#
_cell.length_a   1.000
_cell.length_b   1.000
_cell.length_c   1.000
_cell.angle_alpha   90.00
_cell.angle_beta   90.00
_cell.angle_gamma   90.00
#
_symmetry.space_group_name_H-M   'P 1'
#
loop_
_entity.id
_entity.type
_entity.pdbx_description
1 polymer ?
#
loop_
_entity_poly.entity_id
_entity_poly.type
_entity_poly.pdbx_seq_one_letter_code
_entity_poly.pdbx_strand_id
1 'polypeptide(L)'
;MADEALLAPPMAYAAAPDSASNSYKLINIDLASGASTDVGALGFVDVEGFAVAPEGTIYAVSDASKTLIAVNPFSGRAVAVGSGVGNLSVTGEGVGAFDSLDLGLTFSCDGRLWMSSDTTGKLWQVDRNTGKATLIGNLGTLISGLAATANGVFGISVGPLPGLYRINLDTATATAVGSLGGFAGFVDAGMDADSAGNLWAVLDYSPPQVSRQSDLVRIDAATGLATAVSRTFPEVEGLAIGPVPTCATGPGPAATPVPVNATSALLLMGLGLLSFGLVRGRAQS
;
A
#
# COMPACT_ATOMS: atom_id res chain seq x y z
N MET A 1 23.60 -13.96 0.47
CA MET A 1 23.51 -12.49 0.56
C MET A 1 23.65 -11.97 -0.85
N ALA A 2 22.52 -11.77 -1.52
CA ALA A 2 22.44 -11.03 -2.78
C ALA A 2 21.60 -9.80 -2.46
N ASP A 3 22.15 -8.65 -2.80
CA ASP A 3 21.57 -7.32 -2.65
C ASP A 3 20.40 -7.23 -3.66
N GLU A 4 19.16 -7.41 -3.17
CA GLU A 4 17.94 -7.35 -3.97
C GLU A 4 17.49 -5.90 -4.11
N ALA A 5 18.11 -5.19 -5.07
CA ALA A 5 17.66 -3.86 -5.45
C ALA A 5 16.32 -3.94 -6.19
N LEU A 6 15.41 -3.04 -5.85
CA LEU A 6 14.21 -2.73 -6.62
C LEU A 6 14.57 -2.43 -8.09
N LEU A 7 13.64 -2.63 -9.03
CA LEU A 7 13.88 -2.36 -10.44
C LEU A 7 14.32 -0.90 -10.69
N ALA A 8 15.19 -0.69 -11.67
CA ALA A 8 15.75 0.63 -11.96
C ALA A 8 14.64 1.62 -12.37
N PRO A 9 14.60 2.83 -11.79
CA PRO A 9 13.52 3.78 -12.01
C PRO A 9 13.52 4.40 -13.43
N PRO A 10 12.37 4.92 -13.89
CA PRO A 10 11.09 4.97 -13.16
C PRO A 10 10.19 3.79 -13.54
N MET A 11 10.06 2.84 -12.61
CA MET A 11 9.16 1.68 -12.73
C MET A 11 8.16 1.69 -11.57
N ALA A 12 6.93 1.29 -11.87
CA ALA A 12 5.87 1.11 -10.88
C ALA A 12 5.42 -0.35 -10.83
N TYR A 13 4.88 -0.74 -9.67
CA TYR A 13 4.26 -2.02 -9.41
C TYR A 13 2.75 -1.82 -9.29
N ALA A 14 1.98 -2.72 -9.90
CA ALA A 14 0.52 -2.72 -9.84
C ALA A 14 -0.01 -4.16 -9.98
N ALA A 15 -1.30 -4.35 -9.78
CA ALA A 15 -1.97 -5.59 -10.10
C ALA A 15 -2.76 -5.48 -11.40
N ALA A 16 -2.96 -6.61 -12.05
CA ALA A 16 -3.92 -6.76 -13.14
C ALA A 16 -4.54 -8.16 -13.09
N PRO A 17 -5.73 -8.40 -13.66
CA PRO A 17 -6.30 -9.72 -13.78
C PRO A 17 -5.35 -10.68 -14.50
N ASP A 18 -5.22 -11.89 -13.96
CA ASP A 18 -4.54 -12.98 -14.62
C ASP A 18 -5.55 -13.84 -15.40
N SER A 19 -5.57 -13.69 -16.72
CA SER A 19 -6.43 -14.50 -17.59
C SER A 19 -6.14 -16.01 -17.53
N ALA A 20 -4.98 -16.44 -17.02
CA ALA A 20 -4.59 -17.84 -16.93
C ALA A 20 -5.03 -18.52 -15.61
N SER A 21 -5.24 -17.74 -14.55
CA SER A 21 -5.66 -18.23 -13.25
C SER A 21 -6.54 -17.17 -12.62
N ASN A 22 -7.83 -17.45 -12.35
CA ASN A 22 -8.86 -16.51 -11.87
C ASN A 22 -8.46 -15.78 -10.55
N SER A 23 -7.48 -14.89 -10.66
CA SER A 23 -6.58 -14.31 -9.67
C SER A 23 -5.94 -13.07 -10.29
N TYR A 24 -5.14 -12.34 -9.51
CA TYR A 24 -4.38 -11.21 -9.99
C TYR A 24 -2.90 -11.56 -10.10
N LYS A 25 -2.21 -10.88 -11.01
CA LYS A 25 -0.76 -10.95 -11.20
C LYS A 25 -0.13 -9.62 -10.85
N LEU A 26 1.11 -9.67 -10.38
CA LEU A 26 1.97 -8.50 -10.29
C LEU A 26 2.40 -8.14 -11.70
N ILE A 27 2.26 -6.87 -12.04
CA ILE A 27 2.84 -6.28 -13.24
C ILE A 27 3.81 -5.17 -12.86
N ASN A 28 4.81 -4.96 -13.71
CA ASN A 28 5.58 -3.73 -13.70
C ASN A 28 5.12 -2.81 -14.81
N ILE A 29 5.20 -1.52 -14.57
CA ILE A 29 4.87 -0.47 -15.54
C ILE A 29 6.09 0.45 -15.68
N ASP A 30 6.61 0.58 -16.90
CA ASP A 30 7.55 1.64 -17.23
C ASP A 30 6.80 2.98 -17.25
N LEU A 31 7.14 3.89 -16.35
CA LEU A 31 6.38 5.14 -16.18
C LEU A 31 6.55 6.12 -17.35
N ALA A 32 7.61 5.99 -18.15
CA ALA A 32 7.84 6.86 -19.30
C ALA A 32 7.00 6.44 -20.51
N SER A 33 6.79 5.14 -20.70
CA SER A 33 6.18 4.56 -21.90
C SER A 33 4.84 3.89 -21.65
N GLY A 34 4.47 3.62 -20.39
CA GLY A 34 3.30 2.81 -20.02
C GLY A 34 3.46 1.31 -20.31
N ALA A 35 4.62 0.87 -20.81
CA ALA A 35 4.84 -0.54 -21.14
C ALA A 35 4.68 -1.40 -19.88
N SER A 36 3.71 -2.31 -19.92
CA SER A 36 3.41 -3.23 -18.83
C SER A 36 4.03 -4.60 -19.08
N THR A 37 4.65 -5.19 -18.06
CA THR A 37 5.23 -6.53 -18.12
C THR A 37 4.71 -7.40 -16.98
N ASP A 38 4.26 -8.60 -17.31
CA ASP A 38 3.88 -9.61 -16.32
C ASP A 38 5.11 -10.06 -15.51
N VAL A 39 5.00 -10.03 -14.19
CA VAL A 39 6.04 -10.55 -13.28
C VAL A 39 5.68 -11.95 -12.82
N GLY A 40 4.44 -12.15 -12.37
CA GLY A 40 3.97 -13.45 -11.91
C GLY A 40 2.69 -13.35 -11.08
N ALA A 41 2.05 -14.49 -10.83
CA ALA A 41 0.82 -14.56 -10.06
C ALA A 41 1.04 -14.13 -8.60
N LEU A 42 0.13 -13.29 -8.08
CA LEU A 42 0.15 -12.86 -6.67
C LEU A 42 -0.25 -14.01 -5.75
N GLY A 43 -1.09 -14.94 -6.23
CA GLY A 43 -1.67 -16.02 -5.42
C GLY A 43 -2.86 -15.57 -4.57
N PHE A 44 -3.37 -14.37 -4.83
CA PHE A 44 -4.56 -13.78 -4.22
C PHE A 44 -5.50 -13.30 -5.33
N VAL A 45 -6.79 -13.23 -5.01
CA VAL A 45 -7.82 -12.67 -5.89
C VAL A 45 -8.15 -11.27 -5.38
N ASP A 46 -8.61 -10.40 -6.28
CA ASP A 46 -9.01 -9.01 -5.97
C ASP A 46 -7.89 -8.27 -5.24
N VAL A 47 -6.73 -8.18 -5.89
CA VAL A 47 -5.56 -7.52 -5.29
C VAL A 47 -5.50 -6.08 -5.80
N GLU A 48 -5.59 -5.17 -4.86
CA GLU A 48 -5.67 -3.73 -5.06
C GLU A 48 -4.61 -3.04 -4.17
N GLY A 49 -4.72 -1.72 -4.01
CA GLY A 49 -4.04 -0.93 -2.99
C GLY A 49 -2.57 -1.30 -2.79
N PHE A 50 -1.68 -0.80 -3.65
CA PHE A 50 -0.24 -1.06 -3.57
C PHE A 50 0.50 0.08 -2.86
N ALA A 51 1.54 -0.25 -2.09
CA ALA A 51 2.47 0.73 -1.55
C ALA A 51 3.87 0.15 -1.36
N VAL A 52 4.92 0.92 -1.69
CA VAL A 52 6.30 0.56 -1.33
C VAL A 52 6.66 1.18 0.02
N ALA A 53 7.08 0.35 0.96
CA ALA A 53 7.57 0.80 2.27
C ALA A 53 8.95 1.48 2.16
N PRO A 54 9.37 2.30 3.14
CA PRO A 54 10.70 2.92 3.15
C PRO A 54 11.87 1.95 3.02
N GLU A 55 11.73 0.74 3.55
CA GLU A 55 12.72 -0.33 3.41
C GLU A 55 12.69 -1.09 2.08
N GLY A 56 11.77 -0.76 1.17
CA GLY A 56 11.63 -1.36 -0.16
C GLY A 56 10.64 -2.54 -0.26
N THR A 57 10.07 -3.00 0.86
CA THR A 57 9.02 -4.02 0.85
C THR A 57 7.78 -3.50 0.14
N ILE A 58 7.24 -4.27 -0.80
CA ILE A 58 5.97 -3.97 -1.46
C ILE A 58 4.84 -4.59 -0.64
N TYR A 59 3.87 -3.77 -0.27
CA TYR A 59 2.61 -4.19 0.32
C TYR A 59 1.49 -4.00 -0.69
N ALA A 60 0.53 -4.91 -0.65
CA ALA A 60 -0.73 -4.80 -1.37
C ALA A 60 -1.88 -5.27 -0.48
N VAL A 61 -3.12 -5.08 -0.93
CA VAL A 61 -4.30 -5.59 -0.22
C VAL A 61 -5.08 -6.54 -1.12
N SER A 62 -5.44 -7.71 -0.61
CA SER A 62 -6.49 -8.53 -1.22
C SER A 62 -7.82 -8.14 -0.59
N ASP A 63 -8.69 -7.49 -1.36
CA ASP A 63 -10.00 -7.07 -0.87
C ASP A 63 -10.91 -8.28 -0.64
N ALA A 64 -10.97 -9.21 -1.57
CA ALA A 64 -11.78 -10.43 -1.42
C ALA A 64 -11.51 -11.23 -0.13
N SER A 65 -10.27 -11.22 0.37
CA SER A 65 -9.89 -11.93 1.59
C SER A 65 -9.67 -11.02 2.79
N LYS A 66 -9.82 -9.70 2.63
CA LYS A 66 -9.51 -8.67 3.63
C LYS A 66 -8.13 -8.87 4.25
N THR A 67 -7.11 -8.97 3.41
CA THR A 67 -5.74 -9.32 3.80
C THR A 67 -4.72 -8.29 3.32
N LEU A 68 -3.91 -7.75 4.23
CA LEU A 68 -2.65 -7.11 3.89
C LEU A 68 -1.62 -8.17 3.52
N ILE A 69 -1.04 -8.06 2.33
CA ILE A 69 -0.06 -9.00 1.78
C ILE A 69 1.27 -8.30 1.50
N ALA A 70 2.38 -9.04 1.65
CA ALA A 70 3.71 -8.61 1.23
C ALA A 70 4.07 -9.33 -0.08
N VAL A 71 4.56 -8.57 -1.07
CA VAL A 71 4.76 -9.05 -2.44
C VAL A 71 6.25 -9.17 -2.75
N ASN A 72 6.66 -10.30 -3.32
CA ASN A 72 8.01 -10.45 -3.86
C ASN A 72 8.08 -9.80 -5.26
N PRO A 73 8.89 -8.74 -5.47
CA PRO A 73 8.89 -7.97 -6.71
C PRO A 73 9.46 -8.71 -7.93
N PHE A 74 10.13 -9.85 -7.73
CA PHE A 74 10.79 -10.61 -8.81
C PHE A 74 9.95 -11.78 -9.31
N SER A 75 9.20 -12.41 -8.41
CA SER A 75 8.38 -13.58 -8.71
C SER A 75 6.88 -13.27 -8.75
N GLY A 76 6.46 -12.09 -8.28
CA GLY A 76 5.06 -11.72 -8.10
C GLY A 76 4.38 -12.41 -6.91
N ARG A 77 4.95 -13.47 -6.34
CA ARG A 77 4.30 -14.23 -5.27
C ARG A 77 4.13 -13.37 -4.02
N ALA A 78 2.91 -13.31 -3.52
CA ALA A 78 2.58 -12.62 -2.28
C ALA A 78 2.37 -13.60 -1.11
N VAL A 79 2.52 -13.09 0.11
CA VAL A 79 2.21 -13.80 1.35
C VAL A 79 1.44 -12.89 2.31
N ALA A 80 0.52 -13.45 3.08
CA ALA A 80 -0.19 -12.70 4.10
C ALA A 80 0.78 -12.19 5.18
N VAL A 81 0.57 -10.95 5.64
CA VAL A 81 1.31 -10.34 6.74
C VAL A 81 0.79 -10.90 8.09
N GLY A 82 1.66 -10.95 9.10
CA GLY A 82 1.23 -11.18 10.48
C GLY A 82 0.48 -12.49 10.70
N SER A 83 -0.75 -12.40 11.23
CA SER A 83 -1.56 -13.55 11.66
C SER A 83 -2.14 -14.41 10.53
N GLY A 84 -1.90 -14.06 9.27
CA GLY A 84 -2.38 -14.80 8.10
C GLY A 84 -3.52 -14.11 7.36
N VAL A 85 -4.26 -14.87 6.56
CA VAL A 85 -5.38 -14.37 5.74
C VAL A 85 -6.49 -13.78 6.62
N GLY A 86 -7.08 -12.66 6.20
CA GLY A 86 -8.12 -11.93 6.95
C GLY A 86 -7.59 -11.00 8.05
N ASN A 87 -6.30 -10.66 8.01
CA ASN A 87 -5.64 -9.88 9.06
C ASN A 87 -6.12 -8.42 9.18
N LEU A 88 -6.78 -7.84 8.16
CA LEU A 88 -7.24 -6.44 8.21
C LEU A 88 -8.30 -6.20 9.28
N SER A 89 -9.07 -7.22 9.66
CA SER A 89 -10.19 -7.09 10.61
C SER A 89 -11.27 -6.09 10.15
N VAL A 90 -11.56 -6.06 8.84
CA VAL A 90 -12.56 -5.17 8.21
C VAL A 90 -13.69 -5.96 7.50
N THR A 91 -13.87 -7.24 7.83
CA THR A 91 -14.99 -8.02 7.31
C THR A 91 -16.33 -7.42 7.73
N GLY A 92 -17.23 -7.24 6.78
CA GLY A 92 -18.54 -6.62 6.96
C GLY A 92 -18.52 -5.09 6.89
N GLU A 93 -17.36 -4.48 6.61
CA GLU A 93 -17.24 -3.03 6.46
C GLU A 93 -17.57 -2.53 5.05
N GLY A 94 -17.65 -3.42 4.06
CA GLY A 94 -17.88 -3.12 2.65
C GLY A 94 -19.35 -3.17 2.23
N VAL A 95 -19.59 -3.25 0.93
CA VAL A 95 -20.93 -3.15 0.33
C VAL A 95 -21.23 -4.35 -0.58
N GLY A 96 -22.51 -4.69 -0.69
CA GLY A 96 -23.00 -5.70 -1.63
C GLY A 96 -22.74 -7.13 -1.19
N ALA A 97 -22.93 -8.07 -2.11
CA ALA A 97 -22.82 -9.50 -1.82
C ALA A 97 -21.37 -9.96 -1.57
N PHE A 98 -20.38 -9.18 -2.02
CA PHE A 98 -18.96 -9.48 -1.91
C PHE A 98 -18.24 -8.72 -0.80
N ASP A 99 -18.95 -7.88 -0.03
CA ASP A 99 -18.35 -7.05 1.01
C ASP A 99 -17.21 -6.17 0.45
N SER A 100 -17.39 -5.64 -0.77
CA SER A 100 -16.34 -4.92 -1.52
C SER A 100 -16.00 -3.58 -0.87
N LEU A 101 -14.72 -3.25 -0.88
CA LEU A 101 -14.17 -2.02 -0.33
C LEU A 101 -13.38 -1.18 -1.34
N ASP A 102 -12.84 -1.75 -2.42
CA ASP A 102 -12.12 -1.04 -3.49
C ASP A 102 -11.04 -0.09 -2.93
N LEU A 103 -9.87 -0.67 -2.62
CA LEU A 103 -8.92 -0.19 -1.64
C LEU A 103 -7.70 0.52 -2.23
N GLY A 104 -7.44 1.71 -1.73
CA GLY A 104 -6.16 2.42 -1.90
C GLY A 104 -5.19 2.16 -0.75
N LEU A 105 -3.89 2.26 -1.01
CA LEU A 105 -2.85 2.09 0.01
C LEU A 105 -1.71 3.10 -0.17
N THR A 106 -1.18 3.67 0.90
CA THR A 106 0.04 4.50 0.82
C THR A 106 0.80 4.54 2.15
N PHE A 107 2.12 4.68 2.09
CA PHE A 107 2.93 5.03 3.26
C PHE A 107 3.08 6.54 3.35
N SER A 108 2.68 7.14 4.48
CA SER A 108 3.02 8.53 4.76
C SER A 108 4.49 8.69 5.16
N CYS A 109 5.00 9.92 5.07
CA CYS A 109 6.40 10.24 5.36
C CYS A 109 6.89 9.89 6.77
N ASP A 110 5.98 9.71 7.73
CA ASP A 110 6.29 9.24 9.08
C ASP A 110 6.32 7.69 9.20
N GLY A 111 6.18 6.98 8.08
CA GLY A 111 6.24 5.52 8.01
C GLY A 111 4.94 4.79 8.39
N ARG A 112 3.83 5.52 8.61
CA ARG A 112 2.51 4.91 8.81
C ARG A 112 1.88 4.49 7.50
N LEU A 113 1.18 3.36 7.51
CA LEU A 113 0.44 2.82 6.38
C LEU A 113 -1.03 3.23 6.46
N TRP A 114 -1.56 3.73 5.37
CA TRP A 114 -2.93 4.23 5.25
C TRP A 114 -3.67 3.51 4.16
N MET A 115 -4.96 3.28 4.39
CA MET A 115 -5.84 2.58 3.48
C MET A 115 -7.14 3.37 3.32
N SER A 116 -7.56 3.60 2.08
CA SER A 116 -8.85 4.20 1.74
C SER A 116 -9.78 3.16 1.12
N SER A 117 -11.07 3.47 1.04
CA SER A 117 -12.06 2.69 0.32
C SER A 117 -12.86 3.62 -0.58
N ASP A 118 -12.97 3.30 -1.86
CA ASP A 118 -13.82 4.03 -2.78
C ASP A 118 -15.25 3.50 -2.86
N THR A 119 -15.55 2.36 -2.25
CA THR A 119 -16.94 1.93 -2.08
C THR A 119 -17.61 2.65 -0.89
N THR A 120 -16.86 2.90 0.19
CA THR A 120 -17.41 3.36 1.48
C THR A 120 -16.95 4.75 1.92
N GLY A 121 -15.88 5.27 1.32
CA GLY A 121 -15.24 6.52 1.72
C GLY A 121 -14.52 6.45 3.07
N LYS A 122 -14.34 5.27 3.66
CA LYS A 122 -13.65 5.11 4.94
C LYS A 122 -12.13 5.25 4.76
N LEU A 123 -11.48 5.73 5.83
CA LEU A 123 -10.03 5.78 5.96
C LEU A 123 -9.59 5.00 7.20
N TRP A 124 -8.59 4.14 7.03
CA TRP A 124 -7.95 3.40 8.10
C TRP A 124 -6.46 3.67 8.17
N GLN A 125 -5.91 3.59 9.38
CA GLN A 125 -4.49 3.33 9.57
C GLN A 125 -4.29 1.81 9.69
N VAL A 126 -3.32 1.26 8.98
CA VAL A 126 -2.99 -0.17 9.00
C VAL A 126 -1.67 -0.38 9.75
N ASP A 127 -1.65 -1.34 10.68
CA ASP A 127 -0.40 -1.83 11.26
C ASP A 127 0.28 -2.76 10.25
N ARG A 128 1.39 -2.32 9.67
CA ARG A 128 2.11 -3.08 8.63
C ARG A 128 2.75 -4.39 9.12
N ASN A 129 2.85 -4.62 10.43
CA ASN A 129 3.44 -5.84 11.00
C ASN A 129 2.37 -6.90 11.27
N THR A 130 1.17 -6.47 11.69
CA THR A 130 0.08 -7.38 12.03
C THR A 130 -0.96 -7.50 10.93
N GLY A 131 -1.06 -6.50 10.06
CA GLY A 131 -2.11 -6.31 9.08
C GLY A 131 -3.37 -5.65 9.64
N LYS A 132 -3.48 -5.40 10.95
CA LYS A 132 -4.73 -4.89 11.54
C LYS A 132 -5.03 -3.46 11.10
N ALA A 133 -6.21 -3.21 10.55
CA ALA A 133 -6.71 -1.89 10.25
C ALA A 133 -7.43 -1.27 11.46
N THR A 134 -7.23 0.03 11.68
CA THR A 134 -7.92 0.84 12.69
C THR A 134 -8.65 1.97 11.98
N LEU A 135 -9.97 2.01 12.10
CA LEU A 135 -10.80 3.03 11.45
C LEU A 135 -10.49 4.41 12.06
N ILE A 136 -10.31 5.39 11.18
CA ILE A 136 -10.06 6.78 11.54
C ILE A 136 -11.34 7.59 11.34
N GLY A 137 -12.03 7.38 10.22
CA GLY A 137 -13.29 8.04 9.93
C GLY A 137 -13.71 7.88 8.47
N ASN A 138 -14.57 8.78 8.01
CA ASN A 138 -15.08 8.81 6.64
C ASN A 138 -14.66 10.11 5.94
N LEU A 139 -14.00 9.96 4.78
CA LEU A 139 -13.42 10.99 3.92
C LEU A 139 -14.45 11.97 3.36
N GLY A 140 -15.74 11.60 3.38
CA GLY A 140 -16.83 12.37 2.77
C GLY A 140 -16.87 12.26 1.24
N THR A 141 -15.94 11.50 0.65
CA THR A 141 -15.90 11.13 -0.76
C THR A 141 -15.26 9.75 -0.92
N LEU A 142 -15.38 9.18 -2.11
CA LEU A 142 -14.93 7.85 -2.47
C LEU A 142 -13.51 7.92 -3.03
N ILE A 143 -12.51 7.69 -2.18
CA ILE A 143 -11.08 7.78 -2.54
C ILE A 143 -10.56 6.40 -2.89
N SER A 144 -10.19 6.24 -4.15
CA SER A 144 -9.61 5.04 -4.75
C SER A 144 -8.12 5.01 -4.44
N GLY A 145 -7.25 5.60 -5.27
CA GLY A 145 -5.80 5.67 -5.01
C GLY A 145 -5.38 6.73 -3.99
N LEU A 146 -4.26 6.47 -3.30
CA LEU A 146 -3.62 7.38 -2.34
C LEU A 146 -2.13 7.54 -2.66
N ALA A 147 -1.58 8.75 -2.54
CA ALA A 147 -0.15 8.98 -2.63
C ALA A 147 0.33 9.97 -1.58
N ALA A 148 1.42 9.62 -0.90
CA ALA A 148 2.11 10.53 0.00
C ALA A 148 3.21 11.29 -0.74
N THR A 149 3.36 12.57 -0.40
CA THR A 149 4.47 13.42 -0.82
C THR A 149 5.02 14.15 0.40
N ALA A 150 6.12 14.90 0.23
CA ALA A 150 6.60 15.82 1.26
C ALA A 150 5.56 16.91 1.65
N ASN A 151 4.55 17.16 0.80
CA ASN A 151 3.51 18.17 1.04
C ASN A 151 2.22 17.59 1.68
N GLY A 152 2.23 16.29 2.00
CA GLY A 152 1.11 15.56 2.58
C GLY A 152 0.58 14.47 1.66
N VAL A 153 -0.57 13.91 2.05
CA VAL A 153 -1.24 12.83 1.32
C VAL A 153 -2.32 13.38 0.41
N PHE A 154 -2.33 12.87 -0.82
CA PHE A 154 -3.34 13.10 -1.82
C PHE A 154 -4.09 11.82 -2.11
N GLY A 155 -5.29 11.94 -2.65
CA GLY A 155 -6.04 10.80 -3.18
C GLY A 155 -6.87 11.16 -4.40
N ILE A 156 -7.20 10.16 -5.22
CA ILE A 156 -8.09 10.30 -6.37
C ILE A 156 -9.48 9.85 -5.97
N SER A 157 -10.46 10.70 -6.22
CA SER A 157 -11.87 10.34 -6.04
C SER A 157 -12.46 9.79 -7.34
N VAL A 158 -13.24 8.70 -7.23
CA VAL A 158 -14.09 8.14 -8.30
C VAL A 158 -15.57 8.50 -8.10
N GLY A 159 -15.96 8.86 -6.87
CA GLY A 159 -17.31 9.32 -6.50
C GLY A 159 -17.68 10.68 -7.09
N PRO A 160 -18.91 11.19 -6.86
CA PRO A 160 -19.67 12.07 -7.78
C PRO A 160 -18.97 13.34 -8.28
N LEU A 161 -17.87 13.73 -7.62
CA LEU A 161 -16.93 14.74 -8.09
C LEU A 161 -15.53 14.12 -8.26
N PRO A 162 -15.25 13.44 -9.39
CA PRO A 162 -13.94 12.86 -9.65
C PRO A 162 -12.86 13.94 -9.72
N GLY A 163 -11.71 13.68 -9.12
CA GLY A 163 -10.68 14.70 -8.97
C GLY A 163 -9.57 14.31 -8.02
N LEU A 164 -8.58 15.20 -7.91
CA LEU A 164 -7.54 15.13 -6.89
C LEU A 164 -8.04 15.76 -5.59
N TYR A 165 -7.80 15.09 -4.48
CA TYR A 165 -8.14 15.54 -3.14
C TYR A 165 -6.91 15.54 -2.24
N ARG A 166 -6.86 16.47 -1.31
CA ARG A 166 -5.92 16.45 -0.19
C ARG A 166 -6.58 15.75 0.98
N ILE A 167 -5.87 14.81 1.60
CA ILE A 167 -6.38 13.98 2.69
C ILE A 167 -5.84 14.49 4.02
N ASN A 168 -6.75 14.75 4.97
CA ASN A 168 -6.39 14.91 6.37
C ASN A 168 -6.47 13.54 7.06
N LEU A 169 -5.30 13.02 7.41
CA LEU A 169 -5.14 11.70 8.01
C LEU A 169 -5.61 11.62 9.47
N ASP A 170 -5.70 12.75 10.18
CA ASP A 170 -6.10 12.77 11.59
C ASP A 170 -7.62 12.83 11.76
N THR A 171 -8.29 13.54 10.84
CA THR A 171 -9.74 13.74 10.88
C THR A 171 -10.50 12.91 9.86
N ALA A 172 -9.77 12.17 9.00
CA ALA A 172 -10.32 11.49 7.82
C ALA A 172 -11.22 12.42 7.00
N THR A 173 -10.73 13.61 6.62
CA THR A 173 -11.49 14.53 5.75
C THR A 173 -10.75 14.74 4.44
N ALA A 174 -11.44 14.61 3.30
CA ALA A 174 -10.91 14.95 1.99
C ALA A 174 -11.30 16.38 1.59
N THR A 175 -10.36 17.16 1.07
CA THR A 175 -10.61 18.50 0.50
C THR A 175 -10.24 18.50 -0.97
N ALA A 176 -11.16 18.89 -1.84
CA ALA A 176 -10.91 18.93 -3.28
C ALA A 176 -9.77 19.90 -3.61
N VAL A 177 -8.82 19.44 -4.41
CA VAL A 177 -7.77 20.26 -5.02
C VAL A 177 -8.23 20.75 -6.39
N GLY A 178 -8.73 19.83 -7.22
CA GLY A 178 -9.28 20.15 -8.53
C GLY A 178 -9.66 18.91 -9.34
N SER A 179 -10.30 19.15 -10.48
CA SER A 179 -10.68 18.10 -11.42
C SER A 179 -9.45 17.57 -12.16
N LEU A 180 -9.48 16.28 -12.52
CA LEU A 180 -8.48 15.67 -13.42
C LEU A 180 -8.54 16.22 -14.86
N GLY A 181 -9.51 17.10 -15.18
CA GLY A 181 -9.65 17.72 -16.49
C GLY A 181 -10.41 16.81 -17.46
N GLY A 182 -9.78 16.44 -18.58
CA GLY A 182 -10.41 15.65 -19.64
C GLY A 182 -10.62 14.16 -19.32
N PHE A 183 -10.13 13.69 -18.17
CA PHE A 183 -10.24 12.30 -17.75
C PHE A 183 -11.52 12.11 -16.93
N ALA A 184 -12.46 11.34 -17.47
CA ALA A 184 -13.75 11.07 -16.86
C ALA A 184 -14.18 9.62 -17.11
N GLY A 185 -15.05 9.11 -16.23
CA GLY A 185 -15.68 7.79 -16.36
C GLY A 185 -14.79 6.61 -15.99
N PHE A 186 -13.64 6.85 -15.37
CA PHE A 186 -12.89 5.82 -14.66
C PHE A 186 -13.66 5.46 -13.40
N VAL A 187 -13.57 4.20 -12.99
CA VAL A 187 -14.32 3.63 -11.86
C VAL A 187 -13.40 3.21 -10.73
N ASP A 188 -12.12 2.99 -11.03
CA ASP A 188 -11.06 2.74 -10.06
C ASP A 188 -9.76 3.47 -10.51
N ALA A 189 -8.80 3.63 -9.60
CA ALA A 189 -7.53 4.28 -9.83
C ALA A 189 -6.44 3.89 -8.81
N GLY A 190 -5.31 3.39 -9.29
CA GLY A 190 -4.07 3.37 -8.52
C GLY A 190 -3.37 4.74 -8.55
N MET A 191 -2.81 5.20 -7.42
CA MET A 191 -1.98 6.43 -7.38
C MET A 191 -0.75 6.21 -6.51
N ASP A 192 0.38 6.80 -6.90
CA ASP A 192 1.54 6.97 -6.02
C ASP A 192 2.39 8.17 -6.45
N ALA A 193 3.41 8.51 -5.67
CA ALA A 193 4.36 9.57 -5.97
C ALA A 193 5.75 9.02 -6.26
N ASP A 194 6.43 9.58 -7.25
CA ASP A 194 7.83 9.24 -7.50
C ASP A 194 8.79 9.94 -6.52
N SER A 195 10.07 9.55 -6.57
CA SER A 195 11.11 10.11 -5.69
C SER A 195 11.24 11.65 -5.73
N ALA A 196 10.81 12.30 -6.82
CA ALA A 196 10.80 13.75 -6.98
C ALA A 196 9.49 14.41 -6.51
N GLY A 197 8.54 13.62 -6.03
CA GLY A 197 7.24 14.06 -5.54
C GLY A 197 6.21 14.31 -6.65
N ASN A 198 6.45 13.84 -7.88
CA ASN A 198 5.42 13.91 -8.92
C ASN A 198 4.35 12.86 -8.65
N LEU A 199 3.08 13.26 -8.77
CA LEU A 199 1.96 12.35 -8.66
C LEU A 199 1.73 11.61 -9.99
N TRP A 200 1.57 10.30 -9.90
CA TRP A 200 1.28 9.40 -11.00
C TRP A 200 0.04 8.58 -10.66
N ALA A 201 -0.79 8.32 -11.66
CA ALA A 201 -1.96 7.45 -11.49
C ALA A 201 -2.21 6.57 -12.70
N VAL A 202 -2.77 5.39 -12.43
CA VAL A 202 -3.44 4.54 -13.42
C VAL A 202 -4.94 4.72 -13.22
N LEU A 203 -5.69 4.95 -14.30
CA LEU A 203 -7.14 5.14 -14.26
C LEU A 203 -7.82 3.98 -14.94
N ASP A 204 -8.61 3.20 -14.20
CA ASP A 204 -9.30 2.04 -14.72
C ASP A 204 -10.77 2.31 -15.06
N TYR A 205 -11.26 1.66 -16.11
CA TYR A 205 -12.57 1.89 -16.70
C TYR A 205 -13.46 0.65 -16.67
N SER A 206 -13.06 -0.38 -15.94
CA SER A 206 -13.74 -1.66 -15.87
C SER A 206 -14.41 -1.89 -14.52
N PRO A 207 -15.68 -2.30 -14.50
CA PRO A 207 -16.65 -2.27 -15.59
C PRO A 207 -17.07 -0.82 -15.95
N PRO A 208 -17.61 -0.56 -17.15
CA PRO A 208 -18.08 -1.52 -18.15
C PRO A 208 -17.07 -1.81 -19.28
N GLN A 209 -15.88 -1.21 -19.28
CA GLN A 209 -14.95 -1.23 -20.42
C GLN A 209 -13.83 -2.27 -20.23
N VAL A 210 -14.19 -3.54 -20.05
CA VAL A 210 -13.31 -4.69 -19.69
C VAL A 210 -12.09 -4.98 -20.59
N SER A 211 -11.94 -4.27 -21.70
CA SER A 211 -10.77 -4.42 -22.60
C SER A 211 -10.13 -3.08 -22.93
N ARG A 212 -10.63 -1.99 -22.36
CA ARG A 212 -9.99 -0.69 -22.47
C ARG A 212 -8.75 -0.71 -21.58
N GLN A 213 -7.62 -0.34 -22.16
CA GLN A 213 -6.40 -0.13 -21.39
C GLN A 213 -6.58 1.02 -20.39
N SER A 214 -6.07 0.83 -19.18
CA SER A 214 -6.04 1.89 -18.16
C SER A 214 -5.11 3.01 -18.63
N ASP A 215 -5.50 4.26 -18.34
CA ASP A 215 -4.70 5.43 -18.73
C ASP A 215 -3.64 5.68 -17.65
N LEU A 216 -2.37 5.85 -18.06
CA LEU A 216 -1.29 6.30 -17.18
C LEU A 216 -1.16 7.82 -17.29
N VAL A 217 -1.30 8.52 -16.17
CA VAL A 217 -1.31 9.98 -16.11
C VAL A 217 -0.35 10.52 -15.06
N ARG A 218 0.11 11.76 -15.28
CA ARG A 218 0.72 12.59 -14.24
C ARG A 218 -0.27 13.63 -13.78
N ILE A 219 -0.25 13.95 -12.49
CA ILE A 219 -1.20 14.90 -11.90
C ILE A 219 -0.44 16.06 -11.27
N ASP A 220 -0.86 17.28 -11.60
CA ASP A 220 -0.37 18.48 -10.95
C ASP A 220 -0.97 18.60 -9.54
N ALA A 221 -0.14 18.51 -8.50
CA ALA A 221 -0.59 18.48 -7.11
C ALA A 221 -1.21 19.80 -6.62
N ALA A 222 -1.02 20.91 -7.34
CA ALA A 222 -1.56 22.22 -6.95
C ALA A 222 -2.94 22.49 -7.57
N THR A 223 -3.17 21.98 -8.78
CA THR A 223 -4.37 22.25 -9.59
C THR A 223 -5.28 21.04 -9.75
N GLY A 224 -4.76 19.83 -9.52
CA GLY A 224 -5.45 18.57 -9.78
C GLY A 224 -5.49 18.17 -11.26
N LEU A 225 -4.97 18.99 -12.17
CA LEU A 225 -5.03 18.71 -13.61
C LEU A 225 -4.15 17.51 -13.96
N ALA A 226 -4.75 16.51 -14.60
CA ALA A 226 -4.01 15.36 -15.12
C ALA A 226 -3.52 15.60 -16.55
N THR A 227 -2.35 15.05 -16.86
CA THR A 227 -1.76 15.02 -18.21
C THR A 227 -1.52 13.58 -18.61
N ALA A 228 -1.97 13.20 -19.81
CA ALA A 228 -1.76 11.86 -20.36
C ALA A 228 -0.26 11.58 -20.53
N VAL A 229 0.16 10.38 -20.12
CA VAL A 229 1.50 9.86 -20.42
C VAL A 229 1.40 8.74 -21.45
N SER A 230 0.68 7.67 -21.12
CA SER A 230 0.51 6.51 -21.98
C SER A 230 -0.68 5.64 -21.52
N ARG A 231 -0.72 4.38 -21.95
CA ARG A 231 -1.68 3.35 -21.53
C ARG A 231 -0.97 2.07 -21.14
N THR A 232 -1.58 1.32 -20.24
CA THR A 232 -1.05 0.08 -19.65
C THR A 232 -1.80 -1.14 -20.16
N PHE A 233 -1.79 -2.24 -19.41
CA PHE A 233 -2.85 -3.24 -19.54
C PHE A 233 -4.23 -2.68 -19.16
N PRO A 234 -5.33 -3.36 -19.55
CA PRO A 234 -6.67 -3.13 -18.98
C PRO A 234 -6.71 -3.53 -17.49
N GLU A 235 -7.67 -2.99 -16.74
CA GLU A 235 -8.02 -3.44 -15.38
C GLU A 235 -6.81 -3.39 -14.43
N VAL A 236 -6.01 -2.33 -14.53
CA VAL A 236 -4.84 -2.16 -13.66
C VAL A 236 -5.24 -1.52 -12.35
N GLU A 237 -5.01 -2.27 -11.27
CA GLU A 237 -5.36 -1.88 -9.90
C GLU A 237 -4.15 -1.53 -9.05
N GLY A 238 -4.33 -0.49 -8.22
CA GLY A 238 -3.27 0.07 -7.38
C GLY A 238 -2.08 0.60 -8.18
N LEU A 239 -1.20 1.30 -7.48
CA LEU A 239 0.07 1.76 -8.05
C LEU A 239 1.05 1.96 -6.90
N ALA A 240 2.26 1.43 -7.03
CA ALA A 240 3.34 1.72 -6.11
C ALA A 240 4.64 1.99 -6.85
N ILE A 241 5.25 3.13 -6.58
CA ILE A 241 6.48 3.59 -7.22
C ILE A 241 7.58 3.54 -6.17
N GLY A 242 8.69 2.90 -6.54
CA GLY A 242 9.88 2.93 -5.71
C GLY A 242 11.09 3.54 -6.43
N PRO A 243 12.06 4.06 -5.66
CA PRO A 243 12.02 4.27 -4.21
C PRO A 243 11.06 5.40 -3.81
N VAL A 244 10.55 5.33 -2.57
CA VAL A 244 9.58 6.31 -2.01
C VAL A 244 10.10 7.76 -2.12
N PRO A 245 9.19 8.75 -2.20
CA PRO A 245 9.54 10.18 -2.19
C PRO A 245 10.52 10.53 -1.08
N THR A 246 11.49 11.40 -1.38
CA THR A 246 12.37 11.95 -0.34
C THR A 246 11.53 12.81 0.60
N CYS A 247 11.08 12.22 1.70
CA CYS A 247 10.44 12.95 2.76
C CYS A 247 11.45 13.90 3.39
N ALA A 248 11.07 15.17 3.58
CA ALA A 248 11.86 16.08 4.38
C ALA A 248 11.97 15.47 5.78
N THR A 249 13.14 14.91 6.10
CA THR A 249 13.43 14.40 7.43
C THR A 249 13.44 15.59 8.37
N GLY A 250 12.31 15.87 9.02
CA GLY A 250 12.37 16.38 10.37
C GLY A 250 13.17 15.37 11.20
N PRO A 251 14.01 15.79 12.16
CA PRO A 251 14.74 14.84 12.97
C PRO A 251 13.72 13.90 13.60
N GLY A 252 13.79 12.61 13.24
CA GLY A 252 12.99 11.61 13.92
C GLY A 252 13.24 11.72 15.43
N PRO A 253 12.29 11.31 16.29
CA PRO A 253 12.54 11.27 17.72
C PRO A 253 13.88 10.58 17.93
N ALA A 254 14.84 11.28 18.55
CA ALA A 254 16.17 10.76 18.77
C ALA A 254 16.01 9.39 19.41
N ALA A 255 16.58 8.35 18.79
CA ALA A 255 16.62 7.03 19.38
C ALA A 255 17.16 7.21 20.80
N THR A 256 16.35 6.91 21.81
CA THR A 256 16.81 6.93 23.19
C THR A 256 17.93 5.90 23.26
N PRO A 257 19.19 6.31 23.52
CA PRO A 257 20.27 5.36 23.59
C PRO A 257 19.94 4.37 24.71
N VAL A 258 19.85 3.09 24.37
CA VAL A 258 19.79 2.02 25.37
C VAL A 258 21.10 2.13 26.15
N PRO A 259 21.07 2.42 27.47
CA PRO A 259 22.30 2.55 28.23
C PRO A 259 23.02 1.21 28.24
N VAL A 260 24.14 1.13 27.53
CA VAL A 260 25.03 -0.05 27.47
C VAL A 260 25.80 -0.29 28.77
N ASN A 261 25.48 0.44 29.83
CA ASN A 261 26.08 0.32 31.15
C ASN A 261 25.05 -0.23 32.16
N ALA A 262 24.45 -1.36 31.84
CA ALA A 262 23.78 -2.19 32.84
C ALA A 262 24.55 -3.51 32.95
N THR A 263 25.74 -3.46 33.56
CA THR A 263 26.44 -4.66 34.06
C THR A 263 25.54 -5.53 34.96
N SER A 264 24.47 -4.95 35.50
CA SER A 264 23.40 -5.64 36.24
C SER A 264 22.52 -6.57 35.39
N ALA A 265 22.35 -6.32 34.09
CA ALA A 265 21.48 -7.15 33.23
C ALA A 265 22.14 -8.47 32.80
N LEU A 266 23.48 -8.49 32.66
CA LEU A 266 24.26 -9.70 32.38
C LEU A 266 24.41 -10.61 33.61
N LEU A 267 24.36 -10.07 34.83
CA LEU A 267 24.40 -10.86 36.07
C LEU A 267 23.10 -11.63 36.33
N LEU A 268 21.94 -11.08 35.93
CA LEU A 268 20.64 -11.74 36.09
C LEU A 268 20.44 -12.92 35.13
N MET A 269 21.08 -12.90 33.95
CA MET A 269 21.08 -14.05 33.02
C MET A 269 22.08 -15.15 33.43
N GLY A 270 23.14 -14.81 34.16
CA GLY A 270 24.12 -15.79 34.68
C GLY A 270 23.67 -16.56 35.93
N LEU A 271 22.89 -15.94 36.81
CA LEU A 271 22.40 -16.58 38.05
C LEU A 271 21.19 -17.52 37.83
N GLY A 272 20.43 -17.36 36.73
CA GLY A 272 19.31 -18.25 36.39
C GLY A 272 19.72 -19.62 35.83
N LEU A 273 20.95 -19.75 35.31
CA LEU A 273 21.46 -21.00 34.73
C LEU A 273 22.21 -21.89 35.74
N LEU A 274 22.45 -21.42 36.97
CA LEU A 274 23.09 -22.20 38.04
C LEU A 274 22.10 -22.83 39.03
N SER A 275 20.82 -22.42 39.03
CA SER A 275 19.80 -22.96 39.95
C SER A 275 19.03 -24.18 39.44
N PHE A 276 19.18 -24.56 38.16
CA PHE A 276 18.56 -25.78 37.61
C PHE A 276 19.49 -27.01 37.59
N GLY A 277 20.76 -26.87 37.94
CA GLY A 277 21.76 -27.95 37.90
C GLY A 277 21.92 -28.79 39.18
N LEU A 278 21.31 -28.41 40.31
CA LEU A 278 21.60 -29.01 41.62
C LEU A 278 20.46 -29.80 42.29
N VAL A 279 19.32 -30.01 41.62
CA VAL A 279 18.18 -30.76 42.21
C VAL A 279 18.05 -32.21 41.70
N ARG A 280 18.88 -32.65 40.75
CA ARG A 280 18.91 -34.07 40.31
C ARG A 280 20.16 -34.80 40.80
N GLY A 281 20.16 -35.18 42.07
CA GLY A 281 21.25 -36.02 42.59
C GLY A 281 21.15 -36.41 44.06
N ARG A 282 20.03 -37.03 44.50
CA ARG A 282 20.00 -38.01 45.61
C ARG A 282 18.58 -38.49 45.91
N ALA A 283 18.21 -39.65 45.35
CA ALA A 283 17.19 -40.54 45.90
C ALA A 283 17.34 -41.95 45.28
N GLN A 284 18.31 -42.72 45.75
CA GLN A 284 18.30 -44.19 45.71
C GLN A 284 19.16 -44.75 46.85
N SER A 285 18.46 -45.24 47.89
CA SER A 285 18.74 -46.39 48.77
C SER A 285 18.01 -46.19 50.10
#